data_AF-A0A9X3S2F4-F1
#
_entry.id   AF-A0A9X3S2F4-F1
#
_cell.length_a   1.000
_cell.length_b   1.000
_cell.length_c   1.000
_cell.angle_alpha   90.00
_cell.angle_beta   90.00
_cell.angle_gamma   90.00
#
_symmetry.space_group_name_H-M   'P 1'
#
loop_
_entity.id
_entity.type
_entity.pdbx_description
1 polymer ?
#
loop_
_entity_poly.entity_id
_entity_poly.type
_entity_poly.pdbx_seq_one_letter_code
_entity_poly.pdbx_strand_id
1 'polypeptide(L)'
;MSVEDALERAADLQRRAKAYSRREHYDRAVAFLTQAIDLLEPALEQQRAQTEASSTSLVATALADTHGVLGGTHRRQGRLDEALREYSAGREIEQDPEFGIVNSYNLTNEQVIAFLLAPQPDEQQRAAAKAAYELVWAQANGPRRGDWWAWADVGVLSVLAGERDDAENAYRTFLRLGARPTDLESAQLVLDEIVSHAREHDPEVMRCAEATVALLGELRQPPR
;
A
#
# COMPACT_ATOMS: atom_id res chain seq x y z
N MET A 1 15.80 8.18 24.82
CA MET A 1 16.42 7.60 23.62
C MET A 1 16.47 8.71 22.58
N SER A 2 17.53 8.85 21.79
CA SER A 2 17.54 9.88 20.74
C SER A 2 16.65 9.47 19.55
N VAL A 3 16.27 10.43 18.71
CA VAL A 3 15.53 10.16 17.47
C VAL A 3 16.34 9.27 16.52
N GLU A 4 17.66 9.50 16.44
CA GLU A 4 18.58 8.69 15.63
C GLU A 4 18.64 7.24 16.13
N ASP A 5 18.80 7.03 17.45
CA ASP A 5 18.77 5.68 18.04
C ASP A 5 17.47 4.94 17.74
N ALA A 6 16.34 5.66 17.76
CA ALA A 6 15.02 5.08 17.49
C ALA A 6 14.93 4.59 16.04
N LEU A 7 15.36 5.41 15.08
CA LEU A 7 15.38 5.08 13.66
C LEU A 7 16.28 3.86 13.37
N GLU A 8 17.48 3.83 13.92
CA GLU A 8 18.41 2.71 13.71
C GLU A 8 17.85 1.39 14.24
N ARG A 9 17.28 1.41 15.46
CA ARG A 9 16.69 0.23 16.08
C ARG A 9 15.44 -0.24 15.35
N ALA A 10 14.55 0.69 14.96
CA ALA A 10 13.38 0.36 14.17
C ALA A 10 13.76 -0.28 12.82
N ALA A 11 14.78 0.25 12.14
CA ALA A 11 15.29 -0.33 10.90
C ALA A 11 15.82 -1.77 11.11
N ASP A 12 16.48 -2.06 12.22
CA ASP A 12 16.91 -3.43 12.55
C ASP A 12 15.73 -4.37 12.79
N LEU A 13 14.75 -3.93 13.58
CA LEU A 13 13.53 -4.67 13.86
C LEU A 13 12.76 -4.98 12.56
N GLN A 14 12.62 -4.01 11.65
CA GLN A 14 12.02 -4.22 10.35
C GLN A 14 12.78 -5.25 9.49
N ARG A 15 14.13 -5.21 9.47
CA ARG A 15 14.93 -6.22 8.76
C ARG A 15 14.69 -7.62 9.31
N ARG A 16 14.63 -7.76 10.63
CA ARG A 16 14.32 -9.03 11.31
C ARG A 16 12.90 -9.49 11.00
N ALA A 17 11.92 -8.59 11.05
CA ALA A 17 10.53 -8.88 10.71
C ALA A 17 10.43 -9.43 9.28
N LYS A 18 11.03 -8.75 8.30
CA LYS A 18 11.08 -9.21 6.89
C LYS A 18 11.69 -10.61 6.76
N ALA A 19 12.75 -10.92 7.50
CA ALA A 19 13.36 -12.25 7.50
C ALA A 19 12.45 -13.34 8.09
N TYR A 20 11.66 -13.02 9.12
CA TYR A 20 10.69 -13.95 9.70
C TYR A 20 9.44 -14.11 8.81
N SER A 21 8.92 -13.03 8.21
CA SER A 21 7.77 -13.11 7.29
C SER A 21 8.09 -13.96 6.05
N ARG A 22 9.32 -13.94 5.54
CA ARG A 22 9.77 -14.81 4.42
C ARG A 22 9.76 -16.31 4.76
N ARG A 23 9.74 -16.64 6.05
CA ARG A 23 9.66 -18.01 6.57
C ARG A 23 8.29 -18.29 7.19
N GLU A 24 7.29 -17.45 6.88
CA GLU A 24 5.91 -17.55 7.38
C GLU A 24 5.78 -17.54 8.91
N HIS A 25 6.81 -17.05 9.61
CA HIS A 25 6.80 -16.88 11.06
C HIS A 25 6.17 -15.52 11.43
N TYR A 26 4.91 -15.34 11.05
CA TYR A 26 4.25 -14.05 11.08
C TYR A 26 4.09 -13.48 12.49
N ASP A 27 3.82 -14.29 13.51
CA ASP A 27 3.69 -13.81 14.90
C ASP A 27 4.99 -13.16 15.41
N ARG A 28 6.16 -13.71 15.03
CA ARG A 28 7.45 -13.11 15.35
C ARG A 28 7.68 -11.82 14.58
N ALA A 29 7.29 -11.79 13.30
CA ALA A 29 7.39 -10.58 12.49
C ALA A 29 6.55 -9.45 13.08
N VAL A 30 5.30 -9.74 13.47
CA VAL A 30 4.40 -8.82 14.17
C VAL A 30 5.05 -8.29 15.44
N ALA A 31 5.58 -9.17 16.30
CA ALA A 31 6.24 -8.75 17.53
C ALA A 31 7.41 -7.78 17.32
N PHE A 32 8.20 -7.93 16.23
CA PHE A 32 9.26 -6.98 15.89
C PHE A 32 8.73 -5.65 15.34
N LEU A 33 7.67 -5.69 14.55
CA LEU A 33 7.07 -4.49 13.97
C LEU A 33 6.35 -3.65 15.03
N THR A 34 5.64 -4.29 15.97
CA THR A 34 5.06 -3.61 17.14
C THR A 34 6.16 -2.92 17.96
N GLN A 35 7.27 -3.62 18.25
CA GLN A 35 8.41 -3.00 18.93
C GLN A 35 9.02 -1.83 18.14
N ALA A 36 9.00 -1.86 16.81
CA ALA A 36 9.48 -0.76 15.99
C ALA A 36 8.56 0.46 16.10
N ILE A 37 7.24 0.24 16.09
CA ILE A 37 6.22 1.29 16.30
C ILE A 37 6.39 1.92 17.69
N ASP A 38 6.52 1.10 18.74
CA ASP A 38 6.72 1.56 20.13
C ASP A 38 7.97 2.45 20.31
N LEU A 39 8.97 2.32 19.42
CA LEU A 39 10.16 3.17 19.40
C LEU A 39 9.96 4.45 18.57
N LEU A 40 9.22 4.37 17.47
CA LEU A 40 9.06 5.45 16.49
C LEU A 40 7.99 6.47 16.90
N GLU A 41 6.89 6.03 17.53
CA GLU A 41 5.84 6.93 18.03
C GLU A 41 6.39 8.01 18.98
N PRO A 42 7.07 7.69 20.10
CA PRO A 42 7.61 8.71 20.99
C PRO A 42 8.73 9.53 20.33
N ALA A 43 9.47 8.94 19.37
CA ALA A 43 10.48 9.68 18.61
C ALA A 43 9.85 10.74 17.70
N LEU A 44 8.68 10.44 17.12
CA LEU A 44 7.94 11.39 16.28
C LEU A 44 7.40 12.55 17.11
N GLU A 45 6.84 12.26 18.29
CA GLU A 45 6.40 13.28 19.25
C GLU A 45 7.56 14.19 19.68
N GLN A 46 8.72 13.60 19.98
CA GLN A 46 9.93 14.36 20.31
C GLN A 46 10.37 15.26 19.14
N GLN A 47 10.34 14.74 17.91
CA GLN A 47 10.72 15.52 16.73
C GLN A 47 9.77 16.70 16.49
N ARG A 48 8.45 16.48 16.64
CA ARG A 48 7.41 17.53 16.56
C ARG A 48 7.64 18.63 17.57
N ALA A 49 8.04 18.28 18.80
CA ALA A 49 8.32 19.27 19.85
C ALA A 49 9.59 20.11 19.60
N GLN A 50 10.47 19.69 18.71
CA GLN A 50 11.81 20.29 18.52
C GLN A 50 11.98 21.06 17.20
N THR A 51 11.04 20.97 16.25
CA THR A 51 11.26 21.41 14.86
C THR A 51 10.17 22.38 14.38
N GLU A 52 10.57 23.48 13.72
CA GLU A 52 9.66 24.25 12.85
C GLU A 52 9.55 23.52 11.50
N ALA A 53 8.32 23.19 11.10
CA ALA A 53 8.00 22.35 9.95
C ALA A 53 8.58 22.90 8.62
N SER A 54 9.41 22.10 7.93
CA SER A 54 9.77 22.40 6.53
C SER A 54 10.40 21.26 5.71
N SER A 55 10.65 20.07 6.27
CA SER A 55 11.26 18.96 5.52
C SER A 55 10.60 17.62 5.83
N THR A 56 10.69 16.68 4.87
CA THR A 56 10.11 15.35 5.03
C THR A 56 10.63 14.68 6.30
N SER A 57 9.70 14.30 7.19
CA SER A 57 10.03 13.71 8.48
C SER A 57 10.50 12.26 8.31
N LEU A 58 11.79 12.00 8.54
CA LEU A 58 12.34 10.64 8.46
C LEU A 58 11.67 9.67 9.44
N VAL A 59 11.32 10.15 10.64
CA VAL A 59 10.60 9.34 11.63
C VAL A 59 9.19 9.03 11.17
N ALA A 60 8.46 10.02 10.63
CA ALA A 60 7.12 9.80 10.10
C ALA A 60 7.14 8.83 8.91
N THR A 61 8.10 8.99 7.99
CA THR A 61 8.29 8.05 6.88
C THR A 61 8.55 6.63 7.40
N ALA A 62 9.46 6.47 8.36
CA ALA A 62 9.75 5.16 8.95
C ALA A 62 8.54 4.55 9.68
N LEU A 63 7.74 5.37 10.37
CA LEU A 63 6.55 4.92 11.09
C LEU A 63 5.44 4.48 10.11
N ALA A 64 5.14 5.29 9.10
CA ALA A 64 4.19 4.95 8.04
C ALA A 64 4.59 3.66 7.31
N ASP A 65 5.88 3.50 6.98
CA ASP A 65 6.40 2.27 6.37
C ASP A 65 6.25 1.06 7.32
N THR A 66 6.45 1.26 8.63
CA THR A 66 6.32 0.19 9.62
C THR A 66 4.88 -0.29 9.73
N HIS A 67 3.92 0.64 9.81
CA HIS A 67 2.49 0.32 9.76
C HIS A 67 2.13 -0.44 8.49
N GLY A 68 2.62 0.00 7.33
CA GLY A 68 2.36 -0.70 6.07
C GLY A 68 2.89 -2.13 6.04
N VAL A 69 4.09 -2.37 6.57
CA VAL A 69 4.67 -3.72 6.67
C VAL A 69 3.91 -4.58 7.69
N LEU A 70 3.43 -3.99 8.79
CA LEU A 70 2.62 -4.67 9.79
C LEU A 70 1.24 -5.05 9.21
N GLY A 71 0.56 -4.12 8.55
CA GLY A 71 -0.68 -4.37 7.83
C GLY A 71 -0.55 -5.49 6.79
N GLY A 72 0.51 -5.47 5.99
CA GLY A 72 0.79 -6.54 5.02
C GLY A 72 1.14 -7.89 5.67
N THR A 73 1.62 -7.88 6.91
CA THR A 73 1.84 -9.10 7.70
C THR A 73 0.53 -9.65 8.25
N HIS A 74 -0.35 -8.79 8.76
CA HIS A 74 -1.70 -9.16 9.19
C HIS A 74 -2.55 -9.70 8.04
N ARG A 75 -2.55 -9.05 6.87
CA ARG A 75 -3.23 -9.51 5.66
C ARG A 75 -2.85 -10.94 5.30
N ARG A 76 -1.55 -11.25 5.30
CA ARG A 76 -1.03 -12.61 5.01
C ARG A 76 -1.43 -13.66 6.04
N GLN A 77 -1.83 -13.26 7.25
CA GLN A 77 -2.40 -14.14 8.27
C GLN A 77 -3.93 -14.26 8.19
N GLY A 78 -4.57 -13.61 7.21
CA GLY A 78 -6.03 -13.51 7.12
C GLY A 78 -6.65 -12.60 8.20
N ARG A 79 -5.83 -11.81 8.90
CA ARG A 79 -6.26 -10.88 9.97
C ARG A 79 -6.59 -9.52 9.36
N LEU A 80 -7.70 -9.47 8.61
CA LEU A 80 -8.04 -8.30 7.79
C LEU A 80 -8.43 -7.07 8.63
N ASP A 81 -9.10 -7.24 9.77
CA ASP A 81 -9.43 -6.12 10.66
C ASP A 81 -8.17 -5.45 11.24
N GLU A 82 -7.20 -6.24 11.69
CA GLU A 82 -5.89 -5.74 12.08
C GLU A 82 -5.18 -5.05 10.92
N ALA A 83 -5.18 -5.67 9.73
CA ALA A 83 -4.55 -5.07 8.55
C ALA A 83 -5.15 -3.70 8.22
N LEU A 84 -6.48 -3.57 8.30
CA LEU A 84 -7.18 -2.31 8.06
C LEU A 84 -6.73 -1.23 9.05
N ARG A 85 -6.67 -1.56 10.35
CA ARG A 85 -6.22 -0.62 11.38
C ARG A 85 -4.82 -0.10 11.11
N GLU A 86 -3.90 -0.99 10.76
CA GLU A 86 -2.51 -0.62 10.50
C GLU A 86 -2.36 0.22 9.23
N TYR A 87 -3.01 -0.17 8.14
CA TYR A 87 -2.99 0.65 6.93
C TYR A 87 -3.64 2.02 7.14
N SER A 88 -4.71 2.11 7.94
CA SER A 88 -5.33 3.40 8.26
C SER A 88 -4.39 4.29 9.08
N ALA A 89 -3.72 3.74 10.10
CA ALA A 89 -2.71 4.47 10.87
C ALA A 89 -1.54 4.96 9.99
N GLY A 90 -1.04 4.11 9.09
CA GLY A 90 -0.01 4.47 8.12
C GLY A 90 -0.49 5.56 7.14
N ARG A 91 -1.73 5.49 6.65
CA ARG A 91 -2.32 6.51 5.77
C ARG A 91 -2.41 7.85 6.47
N GLU A 92 -2.87 7.89 7.73
CA GLU A 92 -2.99 9.14 8.49
C GLU A 92 -1.65 9.89 8.54
N ILE A 93 -0.55 9.15 8.70
CA ILE A 93 0.80 9.71 8.67
C ILE A 93 1.21 10.13 7.25
N GLU A 94 0.96 9.30 6.23
CA GLU A 94 1.28 9.63 4.83
C GLU A 94 0.56 10.90 4.35
N GLN A 95 -0.68 11.13 4.81
CA GLN A 95 -1.52 12.24 4.38
C GLN A 95 -1.40 13.49 5.24
N ASP A 96 -0.68 13.43 6.37
CA ASP A 96 -0.43 14.60 7.20
C ASP A 96 0.50 15.57 6.46
N PRO A 97 0.02 16.77 6.07
CA PRO A 97 0.83 17.74 5.34
C PRO A 97 2.06 18.20 6.12
N GLU A 98 2.04 18.09 7.46
CA GLU A 98 3.18 18.41 8.33
C GLU A 98 4.43 17.60 7.96
N PHE A 99 4.24 16.36 7.53
CA PHE A 99 5.35 15.45 7.26
C PHE A 99 5.84 15.47 5.81
N GLY A 100 5.11 16.10 4.90
CA GLY A 100 5.51 16.23 3.49
C GLY A 100 5.80 14.87 2.83
N ILE A 101 5.11 13.81 3.24
CA ILE A 101 5.25 12.47 2.67
C ILE A 101 4.43 12.42 1.38
N VAL A 102 5.04 11.89 0.31
CA VAL A 102 4.34 11.59 -0.93
C VAL A 102 4.48 10.10 -1.19
N ASN A 103 3.54 9.34 -0.64
CA ASN A 103 3.42 7.90 -0.80
C ASN A 103 1.91 7.56 -0.92
N SER A 104 1.61 6.37 -1.41
CA SER A 104 0.25 5.84 -1.56
C SER A 104 0.10 4.41 -1.08
N TYR A 105 1.17 3.81 -0.52
CA TYR A 105 1.17 2.40 -0.17
C TYR A 105 0.10 2.08 0.88
N ASN A 106 0.04 2.84 1.98
CA ASN A 106 -0.94 2.58 3.03
C ASN A 106 -2.35 2.92 2.56
N LEU A 107 -2.55 4.06 1.89
CA LEU A 107 -3.84 4.44 1.30
C LEU A 107 -4.39 3.35 0.37
N THR A 108 -3.56 2.86 -0.57
CA THR A 108 -3.97 1.85 -1.56
C THR A 108 -4.36 0.55 -0.88
N ASN A 109 -3.53 0.08 0.06
CA ASN A 109 -3.82 -1.17 0.74
C ASN A 109 -5.01 -1.05 1.71
N GLU A 110 -5.24 0.11 2.33
CA GLU A 110 -6.45 0.35 3.11
C GLU A 110 -7.71 0.16 2.26
N GLN A 111 -7.74 0.70 1.04
CA GLN A 111 -8.88 0.52 0.12
C GLN A 111 -9.05 -0.94 -0.30
N VAL A 112 -7.94 -1.64 -0.57
CA VAL A 112 -7.98 -3.08 -0.85
C VAL A 112 -8.58 -3.85 0.33
N ILE A 113 -8.07 -3.64 1.54
CA ILE A 113 -8.56 -4.36 2.74
C ILE A 113 -10.02 -4.01 3.03
N ALA A 114 -10.42 -2.74 2.90
CA ALA A 114 -11.80 -2.32 3.07
C ALA A 114 -12.74 -3.04 2.09
N PHE A 115 -12.32 -3.22 0.83
CA PHE A 115 -13.05 -4.01 -0.14
C PHE A 115 -13.11 -5.49 0.24
N LEU A 116 -12.00 -6.09 0.69
CA LEU A 116 -11.97 -7.51 1.09
C LEU A 116 -12.86 -7.81 2.31
N LEU A 117 -12.95 -6.88 3.27
CA LEU A 117 -13.82 -7.00 4.44
C LEU A 117 -15.31 -6.83 4.09
N ALA A 118 -15.62 -5.99 3.11
CA ALA A 118 -16.98 -5.68 2.68
C ALA A 118 -17.05 -5.61 1.13
N PRO A 119 -17.14 -6.77 0.45
CA PRO A 119 -17.02 -6.86 -1.00
C PRO A 119 -18.28 -6.42 -1.76
N GLN A 120 -19.34 -6.01 -1.05
CA GLN A 120 -20.46 -5.24 -1.63
C GLN A 120 -20.29 -3.78 -1.21
N PRO A 121 -19.41 -3.02 -1.87
CA PRO A 121 -19.10 -1.68 -1.41
C PRO A 121 -20.33 -0.80 -1.53
N ASP A 122 -20.67 -0.15 -0.43
CA ASP A 122 -21.69 0.89 -0.42
C ASP A 122 -21.20 2.14 -1.18
N GLU A 123 -22.08 3.14 -1.31
CA GLU A 123 -21.76 4.39 -1.99
C GLU A 123 -20.55 5.10 -1.35
N GLN A 124 -20.40 5.00 -0.02
CA GLN A 124 -19.30 5.61 0.71
C GLN A 124 -17.97 4.92 0.39
N GLN A 125 -17.94 3.59 0.33
CA GLN A 125 -16.75 2.82 -0.01
C GLN A 125 -16.33 3.06 -1.48
N ARG A 126 -17.29 3.14 -2.41
CA ARG A 126 -16.98 3.49 -3.80
C ARG A 126 -16.44 4.90 -3.94
N ALA A 127 -17.05 5.86 -3.23
CA ALA A 127 -16.56 7.24 -3.21
C ALA A 127 -15.14 7.34 -2.61
N ALA A 128 -14.86 6.57 -1.56
CA ALA A 128 -13.54 6.50 -0.94
C ALA A 128 -12.49 5.91 -1.90
N ALA A 129 -12.80 4.79 -2.57
CA ALA A 129 -11.91 4.19 -3.57
C ALA A 129 -11.63 5.15 -4.74
N LYS A 130 -12.66 5.87 -5.21
CA LYS A 130 -12.50 6.89 -6.26
C LYS A 130 -11.64 8.08 -5.81
N ALA A 131 -11.87 8.61 -4.61
CA ALA A 131 -11.05 9.69 -4.06
C ALA A 131 -9.58 9.27 -3.88
N ALA A 132 -9.35 8.03 -3.44
CA ALA A 132 -8.00 7.47 -3.37
C ALA A 132 -7.37 7.37 -4.76
N TYR A 133 -8.09 6.85 -5.76
CA TYR A 133 -7.65 6.81 -7.15
C TYR A 133 -7.25 8.21 -7.65
N GLU A 134 -8.10 9.22 -7.48
CA GLU A 134 -7.82 10.59 -7.97
C GLU A 134 -6.57 11.19 -7.33
N LEU A 135 -6.38 10.98 -6.02
CA LEU A 135 -5.18 11.42 -5.31
C LEU A 135 -3.92 10.73 -5.84
N VAL A 136 -3.94 9.41 -5.96
CA VAL A 136 -2.76 8.63 -6.38
C VAL A 136 -2.46 8.87 -7.86
N TRP A 137 -3.49 9.05 -8.69
CA TRP A 137 -3.34 9.49 -10.07
C TRP A 137 -2.62 10.84 -10.17
N ALA A 138 -3.00 11.83 -9.36
CA ALA A 138 -2.34 13.13 -9.31
C ALA A 138 -0.87 13.01 -8.86
N GLN A 139 -0.58 12.15 -7.87
CA GLN A 139 0.79 11.86 -7.47
C GLN A 139 1.61 11.22 -8.60
N ALA A 140 1.06 10.18 -9.24
CA ALA A 140 1.70 9.44 -10.32
C ALA A 140 1.87 10.28 -11.60
N ASN A 141 1.06 11.31 -11.82
CA ASN A 141 1.28 12.26 -12.92
C ASN A 141 2.22 13.42 -12.55
N GLY A 142 2.41 13.68 -11.25
CA GLY A 142 3.21 14.80 -10.76
C GLY A 142 4.52 14.35 -10.10
N PRO A 143 4.61 14.43 -8.75
CA PRO A 143 5.84 14.20 -8.00
C PRO A 143 6.40 12.78 -8.14
N ARG A 144 5.53 11.78 -8.40
CA ARG A 144 5.90 10.36 -8.50
C ARG A 144 5.86 9.80 -9.92
N ARG A 145 5.95 10.65 -10.95
CA ARG A 145 5.85 10.23 -12.37
C ARG A 145 6.84 9.18 -12.86
N GLY A 146 7.99 9.05 -12.20
CA GLY A 146 8.99 8.03 -12.51
C GLY A 146 8.91 6.78 -11.62
N ASP A 147 8.00 6.75 -10.65
CA ASP A 147 7.85 5.64 -9.71
C ASP A 147 6.82 4.66 -10.26
N TRP A 148 7.27 3.49 -10.71
CA TRP A 148 6.37 2.47 -11.22
C TRP A 148 5.40 1.98 -10.11
N TRP A 149 5.79 1.94 -8.84
CA TRP A 149 4.86 1.51 -7.78
C TRP A 149 3.66 2.43 -7.63
N ALA A 150 3.85 3.75 -7.85
CA ALA A 150 2.72 4.68 -7.90
C ALA A 150 1.73 4.31 -9.02
N TRP A 151 2.22 3.85 -10.17
CA TRP A 151 1.36 3.39 -11.26
C TRP A 151 0.72 2.03 -11.02
N ALA A 152 1.36 1.13 -10.25
CA ALA A 152 0.70 -0.10 -9.79
C ALA A 152 -0.46 0.23 -8.85
N ASP A 153 -0.26 1.19 -7.94
CA ASP A 153 -1.29 1.66 -7.01
C ASP A 153 -2.46 2.31 -7.75
N VAL A 154 -2.19 3.16 -8.77
CA VAL A 154 -3.23 3.65 -9.70
C VAL A 154 -4.01 2.48 -10.30
N GLY A 155 -3.32 1.46 -10.84
CA GLY A 155 -3.97 0.33 -11.48
C GLY A 155 -4.93 -0.42 -10.55
N VAL A 156 -4.52 -0.69 -9.31
CA VAL A 156 -5.37 -1.34 -8.30
C VAL A 156 -6.56 -0.45 -7.94
N LEU A 157 -6.35 0.84 -7.69
CA LEU A 157 -7.41 1.76 -7.30
C LEU A 157 -8.41 2.02 -8.44
N SER A 158 -7.93 2.07 -9.69
CA SER A 158 -8.79 2.13 -10.88
C SER A 158 -9.70 0.91 -10.97
N VAL A 159 -9.20 -0.29 -10.65
CA VAL A 159 -10.03 -1.50 -10.59
C VAL A 159 -11.14 -1.37 -9.54
N LEU A 160 -10.80 -0.93 -8.32
CA LEU A 160 -11.78 -0.73 -7.25
C LEU A 160 -12.79 0.38 -7.56
N ALA A 161 -12.39 1.39 -8.33
CA ALA A 161 -13.25 2.48 -8.78
C ALA A 161 -14.09 2.14 -10.03
N GLY A 162 -13.87 0.99 -10.66
CA GLY A 162 -14.55 0.60 -11.91
C GLY A 162 -13.96 1.23 -13.19
N GLU A 163 -12.84 1.92 -13.09
CA GLU A 163 -12.19 2.67 -14.18
C GLU A 163 -11.25 1.78 -15.00
N ARG A 164 -11.84 0.89 -15.82
CA ARG A 164 -11.09 -0.14 -16.56
C ARG A 164 -9.98 0.40 -17.45
N ASP A 165 -10.26 1.43 -18.25
CA ASP A 165 -9.31 1.97 -19.21
C ASP A 165 -8.10 2.58 -18.50
N ASP A 166 -8.32 3.19 -17.33
CA ASP A 166 -7.26 3.73 -16.50
C ASP A 166 -6.40 2.63 -15.86
N ALA A 167 -7.02 1.53 -15.41
CA ALA A 167 -6.29 0.37 -14.91
C ALA A 167 -5.34 -0.20 -15.97
N GLU A 168 -5.81 -0.32 -17.22
CA GLU A 168 -4.98 -0.76 -18.34
C GLU A 168 -3.81 0.21 -18.60
N ASN A 169 -4.10 1.51 -18.71
CA ASN A 169 -3.08 2.54 -18.96
C ASN A 169 -2.02 2.58 -17.84
N ALA A 170 -2.46 2.40 -16.59
CA ALA A 170 -1.59 2.36 -15.43
C ALA A 170 -0.60 1.20 -15.49
N TYR A 171 -1.07 -0.03 -15.76
CA TYR A 171 -0.17 -1.19 -15.83
C TYR A 171 0.71 -1.22 -17.09
N ARG A 172 0.27 -0.63 -18.20
CA ARG A 172 1.17 -0.37 -19.34
C ARG A 172 2.28 0.62 -18.97
N THR A 173 1.95 1.66 -18.21
CA THR A 173 2.93 2.64 -17.73
C THR A 173 3.88 2.05 -16.69
N PHE A 174 3.36 1.25 -15.75
CA PHE A 174 4.12 0.47 -14.78
C PHE A 174 5.27 -0.29 -15.45
N LEU A 175 4.98 -1.01 -16.55
CA LEU A 175 6.01 -1.74 -17.28
C LEU A 175 6.96 -0.85 -18.07
N ARG A 176 6.42 0.18 -18.73
CA ARG A 176 7.24 1.16 -19.47
C ARG A 176 8.28 1.83 -18.58
N LEU A 177 7.98 2.03 -17.31
CA LEU A 177 8.90 2.61 -16.32
C LEU A 177 9.94 1.62 -15.77
N GLY A 178 9.87 0.34 -16.15
CA GLY A 178 10.90 -0.66 -15.82
C GLY A 178 10.52 -1.64 -14.72
N ALA A 179 9.23 -1.78 -14.39
CA ALA A 179 8.79 -2.84 -13.49
C ALA A 179 9.23 -4.23 -13.99
N ARG A 180 9.72 -5.05 -13.06
CA ARG A 180 10.24 -6.39 -13.35
C ARG A 180 9.13 -7.43 -13.28
N PRO A 181 9.34 -8.65 -13.80
CA PRO A 181 8.38 -9.74 -13.68
C PRO A 181 7.92 -10.02 -12.24
N THR A 182 8.82 -9.95 -11.25
CA THR A 182 8.47 -10.14 -9.83
C THR A 182 7.61 -9.01 -9.27
N ASP A 183 7.72 -7.80 -9.82
CA ASP A 183 6.90 -6.66 -9.43
C ASP A 183 5.46 -6.83 -10.00
N LEU A 184 5.35 -7.35 -11.24
CA LEU A 184 4.07 -7.78 -11.83
C LEU A 184 3.40 -8.91 -11.03
N GLU A 185 4.16 -9.87 -10.52
CA GLU A 185 3.64 -10.94 -9.65
C GLU A 185 3.00 -10.37 -8.40
N SER A 186 3.62 -9.36 -7.79
CA SER A 186 3.08 -8.70 -6.60
C SER A 186 1.74 -8.00 -6.91
N ALA A 187 1.66 -7.27 -8.02
CA ALA A 187 0.42 -6.63 -8.45
C ALA A 187 -0.68 -7.64 -8.79
N GLN A 188 -0.33 -8.72 -9.49
CA GLN A 188 -1.29 -9.77 -9.86
C GLN A 188 -1.86 -10.47 -8.62
N LEU A 189 -1.05 -10.77 -7.60
CA LEU A 189 -1.56 -11.39 -6.37
C LEU A 189 -2.67 -10.56 -5.71
N VAL A 190 -2.53 -9.24 -5.69
CA VAL A 190 -3.56 -8.33 -5.16
C VAL A 190 -4.84 -8.39 -6.03
N LEU A 191 -4.69 -8.36 -7.35
CA LEU A 191 -5.83 -8.44 -8.27
C LEU A 191 -6.54 -9.79 -8.20
N ASP A 192 -5.80 -10.89 -8.07
CA ASP A 192 -6.39 -12.24 -7.92
C ASP A 192 -7.21 -12.34 -6.62
N GLU A 193 -6.73 -11.74 -5.52
CA GLU A 193 -7.50 -11.63 -4.27
C GLU A 193 -8.80 -10.82 -4.48
N ILE A 194 -8.72 -9.70 -5.20
CA ILE A 194 -9.89 -8.86 -5.55
C ILE A 194 -10.88 -9.67 -6.41
N VAL A 195 -10.43 -10.35 -7.47
CA VAL A 195 -11.28 -11.21 -8.32
C VAL A 195 -12.00 -12.26 -7.49
N SER A 196 -11.27 -12.94 -6.60
CA SER A 196 -11.84 -14.00 -5.76
C SER A 196 -12.97 -13.49 -4.88
N HIS A 197 -12.86 -12.28 -4.33
CA HIS A 197 -13.89 -11.70 -3.45
C HIS A 197 -15.02 -11.03 -4.26
N ALA A 198 -14.69 -10.37 -5.37
CA ALA A 198 -15.66 -9.65 -6.19
C ALA A 198 -16.64 -10.59 -6.90
N ARG A 199 -16.24 -11.82 -7.23
CA ARG A 199 -17.06 -12.79 -7.99
C ARG A 199 -18.45 -13.00 -7.42
N GLU A 200 -18.61 -12.93 -6.10
CA GLU A 200 -19.88 -13.20 -5.41
C GLU A 200 -20.67 -11.93 -5.09
N HIS A 201 -20.06 -10.75 -5.22
CA HIS A 201 -20.52 -9.55 -4.54
C HIS A 201 -20.51 -8.27 -5.39
N ASP A 202 -19.57 -8.14 -6.32
CA ASP A 202 -19.43 -6.96 -7.18
C ASP A 202 -19.07 -7.35 -8.62
N PRO A 203 -20.06 -7.56 -9.51
CA PRO A 203 -19.83 -7.94 -10.89
C PRO A 203 -19.05 -6.89 -11.71
N GLU A 204 -19.09 -5.62 -11.31
CA GLU A 204 -18.39 -4.54 -12.02
C GLU A 204 -16.90 -4.57 -11.71
N VAL A 205 -16.54 -4.57 -10.42
CA VAL A 205 -15.16 -4.72 -9.97
C VAL A 205 -14.58 -6.04 -10.45
N MET A 206 -15.36 -7.14 -10.42
CA MET A 206 -14.93 -8.43 -10.93
C MET A 206 -14.55 -8.36 -12.43
N ARG A 207 -15.42 -7.80 -13.29
CA ARG A 207 -15.11 -7.67 -14.73
C ARG A 207 -13.87 -6.81 -14.98
N CYS A 208 -13.73 -5.73 -14.21
CA CYS A 208 -12.56 -4.85 -14.31
C CYS A 208 -11.28 -5.61 -13.92
N ALA A 209 -11.28 -6.24 -12.75
CA ALA A 209 -10.16 -7.00 -12.22
C ALA A 209 -9.76 -8.18 -13.13
N GLU A 210 -10.72 -8.96 -13.65
CA GLU A 210 -10.44 -10.07 -14.57
C GLU A 210 -9.81 -9.59 -15.89
N ALA A 211 -10.30 -8.48 -16.44
CA ALA A 211 -9.71 -7.87 -17.63
C ALA A 211 -8.27 -7.39 -17.37
N THR A 212 -8.01 -6.80 -16.20
CA THR A 212 -6.67 -6.37 -15.80
C THR A 212 -5.72 -7.56 -15.58
N VAL A 213 -6.18 -8.63 -14.92
CA VAL A 213 -5.39 -9.86 -14.75
C VAL A 213 -5.03 -10.48 -16.10
N ALA A 214 -5.99 -10.55 -17.03
CA ALA A 214 -5.74 -11.04 -18.38
C ALA A 214 -4.67 -10.20 -19.11
N LEU A 215 -4.78 -8.86 -19.03
CA LEU A 215 -3.78 -7.94 -19.56
C LEU A 215 -2.38 -8.18 -18.97
N LEU A 216 -2.27 -8.34 -17.65
CA LEU A 216 -0.97 -8.64 -17.02
C LEU A 216 -0.38 -9.97 -17.51
N GLY A 217 -1.24 -10.96 -17.75
CA GLY A 217 -0.84 -12.24 -18.35
C GLY A 217 -0.28 -12.11 -19.76
N GLU A 218 -0.88 -11.24 -20.59
CA GLU A 218 -0.37 -10.93 -21.94
C GLU A 218 0.96 -10.19 -21.89
N LEU A 219 1.07 -9.18 -21.02
CA LEU A 219 2.25 -8.34 -20.88
C LEU A 219 3.49 -9.09 -20.35
N ARG A 220 3.29 -10.25 -19.71
CA ARG A 220 4.39 -11.15 -19.30
C ARG A 220 5.00 -11.94 -20.45
N GLN A 221 4.27 -12.14 -21.54
CA GLN A 221 4.81 -12.90 -22.67
C GLN A 221 5.84 -12.03 -23.40
N PRO A 222 6.99 -12.59 -23.81
CA PRO A 222 7.91 -11.86 -24.68
C PRO A 222 7.19 -11.45 -25.97
N PRO A 223 7.52 -10.28 -26.55
CA PRO A 223 6.92 -9.87 -27.82
C PRO A 223 7.17 -10.96 -28.87
N ARG A 224 6.08 -11.37 -29.55
CA ARG A 224 6.12 -12.37 -30.63
C ARG A 224 6.85 -11.86 -31.86
#